data_AF-A0A133YT84-F1
#
_entry.id   AF-A0A133YT84-F1
#
_cell.length_a   1.000
_cell.length_b   1.000
_cell.length_c   1.000
_cell.angle_alpha   90.00
_cell.angle_beta   90.00
_cell.angle_gamma   90.00
#
_symmetry.space_group_name_H-M   'P 1'
#
loop_
_entity.id
_entity.type
_entity.pdbx_description
1 polymer ?
#
loop_
_entity_poly.entity_id
_entity_poly.type
_entity_poly.pdbx_seq_one_letter_code
_entity_poly.pdbx_strand_id
1 'polypeptide(L)' 'MRWNKRFDGSIDSLKDKSHRTLYKHPNSHTDTEIYWIKNLIRRNPNISLIELYAKLKLNKCLLDTLALFLNSLESLAF' A
#
# COMPACT_ATOMS: atom_id res chain seq x y z
N MET A 1 14.65 -18.24 31.24
CA MET A 1 15.29 -17.21 30.39
C MET A 1 14.63 -17.15 29.01
N ARG A 2 14.61 -15.99 28.33
CA ARG A 2 14.02 -15.83 26.97
C ARG A 2 14.72 -16.69 25.90
N TRP A 3 16.01 -16.99 26.07
CA TRP A 3 16.78 -17.81 25.14
C TRP A 3 16.42 -19.31 25.22
N ASN A 4 16.13 -19.85 26.42
CA ASN A 4 15.71 -21.25 26.57
C ASN A 4 14.40 -21.55 25.81
N LYS A 5 13.50 -20.56 25.68
CA LYS A 5 12.25 -20.69 24.91
C LYS A 5 12.47 -20.63 23.40
N ARG A 6 13.60 -20.10 22.95
CA ARG A 6 13.97 -20.00 21.52
C ARG A 6 14.77 -21.20 21.06
N PHE A 7 15.52 -21.85 21.95
CA PHE A 7 16.37 -22.97 21.64
C PHE A 7 15.55 -24.22 21.30
N ASP A 8 15.69 -24.71 20.08
CA ASP A 8 15.02 -25.90 19.54
C ASP A 8 15.95 -27.13 19.45
N GLY A 9 17.17 -27.02 19.98
CA GLY A 9 18.23 -28.03 19.86
C GLY A 9 19.30 -27.69 18.82
N SER A 10 19.07 -26.72 17.94
CA SER A 10 20.07 -26.23 16.99
C SER A 10 20.68 -24.90 17.43
N ILE A 11 21.98 -24.71 17.14
CA ILE A 11 22.69 -23.44 17.33
C ILE A 11 22.06 -22.32 16.49
N ASP A 12 21.44 -22.66 15.35
CA ASP A 12 20.78 -21.70 14.46
C ASP A 12 19.60 -20.97 15.12
N SER A 13 18.91 -21.61 16.06
CA SER A 13 17.76 -21.02 16.76
C SER A 13 18.13 -19.83 17.67
N LEU A 14 19.40 -19.79 18.08
CA LEU A 14 19.98 -18.71 18.88
C LEU A 14 20.59 -17.60 18.03
N LYS A 15 20.67 -17.77 16.70
CA LYS A 15 21.13 -16.71 15.81
C LYS A 15 20.21 -15.50 15.90
N ASP A 16 20.82 -14.33 15.73
CA ASP A 16 20.07 -13.10 15.69
C ASP A 16 19.13 -13.09 14.47
N LYS A 17 17.90 -12.66 14.71
CA LYS A 17 16.86 -12.60 13.67
C LYS A 17 16.73 -11.17 13.21
N SER A 18 16.31 -11.00 11.96
CA SER A 18 15.98 -9.68 11.43
C SER A 18 15.05 -8.92 12.38
N HIS A 19 15.44 -7.70 12.72
CA HIS A 19 14.61 -6.76 13.46
C HIS A 19 13.60 -6.03 12.56
N ARG A 20 13.62 -6.30 11.26
CA ARG A 20 12.67 -5.72 10.31
C ARG A 20 11.29 -6.36 10.51
N THR A 21 10.25 -5.55 10.41
CA THR A 21 8.87 -6.04 10.41
C THR A 21 8.66 -6.99 9.24
N LEU A 22 8.05 -8.15 9.52
CA LEU A 22 7.78 -9.17 8.50
C LEU A 22 6.69 -8.71 7.51
N TYR A 23 5.75 -7.90 7.99
CA TYR A 23 4.60 -7.43 7.22
C TYR A 23 4.62 -5.91 7.07
N LYS A 24 3.99 -5.43 6.00
CA LYS A 24 3.69 -4.02 5.83
C LYS A 24 2.64 -3.61 6.86
N HIS A 25 2.71 -2.38 7.34
CA HIS A 25 1.68 -1.82 8.21
C HIS A 25 0.33 -1.78 7.45
N PRO A 26 -0.83 -2.04 8.09
CA PRO A 26 -2.13 -2.03 7.41
C PRO A 26 -2.45 -0.73 6.70
N ASN A 27 -1.98 0.40 7.24
CA ASN A 27 -2.15 1.74 6.64
C ASN A 27 -0.94 2.16 5.78
N SER A 28 -0.09 1.22 5.37
CA SER A 28 1.03 1.51 4.47
C SER A 28 0.54 1.66 3.04
N HIS A 29 1.21 2.49 2.26
CA HIS A 29 0.92 2.65 0.84
C HIS A 29 1.03 1.32 0.10
N THR A 30 0.09 1.10 -0.83
CA THR A 30 0.13 -0.05 -1.72
C THR A 30 1.21 0.15 -2.80
N ASP A 31 1.70 -0.94 -3.37
CA ASP A 31 2.72 -0.85 -4.43
C ASP A 31 2.15 -0.14 -5.69
N THR A 32 0.85 -0.26 -5.93
CA THR A 32 0.13 0.43 -7.00
C THR A 32 0.09 1.95 -6.80
N GLU A 33 -0.20 2.41 -5.57
CA GLU A 33 -0.16 3.83 -5.23
C GLU A 33 1.24 4.41 -5.44
N ILE A 34 2.28 3.71 -4.97
CA ILE A 34 3.68 4.11 -5.14
C ILE A 34 4.03 4.19 -6.63
N TYR A 35 3.56 3.24 -7.44
CA TYR A 35 3.78 3.24 -8.89
C TYR A 35 3.14 4.47 -9.56
N TRP A 36 1.92 4.85 -9.19
CA TRP A 36 1.27 6.06 -9.74
C TRP A 36 1.98 7.34 -9.32
N ILE A 37 2.37 7.44 -8.05
CA ILE A 37 3.16 8.58 -7.53
C ILE A 37 4.44 8.73 -8.36
N LYS A 38 5.21 7.65 -8.53
CA LYS A 38 6.45 7.66 -9.31
C LYS A 38 6.22 8.06 -10.76
N ASN A 39 5.17 7.56 -11.39
CA ASN A 39 4.86 7.91 -12.78
C ASN A 39 4.41 9.36 -12.96
N LEU A 40 3.65 9.92 -12.02
CA LEU A 40 3.24 11.32 -12.07
C LEU A 40 4.43 12.27 -11.88
N ILE A 41 5.31 11.97 -10.92
CA ILE A 41 6.54 12.74 -10.72
C ILE A 41 7.44 12.65 -11.96
N ARG A 42 7.58 11.44 -12.55
CA ARG A 42 8.41 11.23 -13.74
C ARG A 42 7.92 12.02 -14.95
N ARG A 43 6.60 12.14 -15.17
CA ARG A 43 6.03 12.88 -16.30
C ARG A 43 6.01 14.39 -16.06
N ASN A 44 5.90 14.80 -14.80
CA ASN A 44 5.73 16.19 -14.39
C ASN A 44 6.78 16.52 -13.29
N PRO A 45 8.06 16.70 -13.63
CA PRO A 45 9.13 16.82 -12.63
C PRO A 45 9.00 18.03 -11.70
N ASN A 46 8.29 19.08 -12.13
CA ASN A 46 8.07 20.31 -11.35
C ASN A 46 6.74 20.32 -10.57
N ILE A 47 6.05 19.18 -10.46
CA ILE A 47 4.73 19.10 -9.81
C ILE A 47 4.84 19.38 -8.30
N SER A 48 3.93 20.20 -7.78
CA SER A 48 3.82 20.42 -6.33
C SER A 48 3.16 19.23 -5.64
N LEU A 49 3.43 19.04 -4.34
CA LEU A 49 2.85 17.94 -3.57
C LEU A 49 1.31 18.00 -3.52
N ILE A 50 0.75 19.22 -3.41
CA ILE A 50 -0.71 19.44 -3.36
C ILE A 50 -1.35 19.06 -4.69
N GLU A 51 -0.74 19.46 -5.82
CA GLU A 51 -1.21 19.08 -7.15
C GLU A 51 -1.10 17.58 -7.39
N LEU A 52 0.00 16.95 -6.96
CA LEU A 52 0.17 15.51 -7.04
C LEU A 52 -0.95 14.78 -6.29
N TYR A 53 -1.23 15.18 -5.04
CA TYR A 53 -2.32 14.62 -4.25
C TYR A 53 -3.69 14.83 -4.91
N ALA A 54 -3.99 16.04 -5.38
CA ALA A 54 -5.25 16.34 -6.04
C ALA A 54 -5.45 15.48 -7.30
N LYS A 55 -4.41 15.33 -8.13
CA LYS A 55 -4.45 14.46 -9.31
C LYS A 55 -4.67 13.00 -8.95
N LEU A 56 -4.00 12.49 -7.92
CA LEU A 56 -4.19 11.11 -7.46
C LEU A 56 -5.63 10.90 -6.97
N LYS A 57 -6.14 11.81 -6.13
CA LYS A 57 -7.50 11.72 -5.57
C LYS A 57 -8.59 11.77 -6.65
N LEU A 58 -8.46 12.66 -7.64
CA LEU A 58 -9.44 12.80 -8.72
C LEU A 58 -9.44 11.57 -9.65
N ASN A 59 -8.27 11.09 -10.06
CA ASN A 59 -8.19 10.01 -11.04
C ASN A 59 -8.42 8.62 -10.46
N LYS A 60 -8.25 8.43 -9.14
CA LYS A 60 -8.22 7.11 -8.50
C LYS A 60 -9.23 6.93 -7.38
N CYS A 61 -9.63 7.99 -6.66
CA CYS A 61 -10.61 7.85 -5.57
C CYS A 61 -12.01 8.35 -5.93
N LEU A 62 -12.14 9.30 -6.87
CA LEU A 62 -13.44 9.89 -7.20
C LEU A 62 -14.27 9.00 -8.13
N LEU A 63 -13.60 8.19 -8.97
CA LEU A 63 -14.27 7.31 -9.92
C LEU A 63 -14.65 5.97 -9.29
N ASP A 64 -13.97 5.47 -8.26
CA ASP A 64 -14.28 4.15 -7.71
C ASP A 64 -15.63 4.14 -6.97
N THR A 65 -15.99 5.21 -6.25
CA THR A 65 -17.30 5.30 -5.58
C THR A 65 -18.43 5.55 -6.57
N LEU A 66 -18.22 6.41 -7.57
CA LEU A 66 -19.23 6.66 -8.61
C LEU A 66 -19.36 5.48 -9.58
N ALA A 67 -18.28 4.78 -9.92
CA ALA A 67 -18.33 3.58 -10.75
C ALA A 67 -19.00 2.42 -10.01
N LEU A 68 -18.71 2.21 -8.73
CA LEU A 68 -19.47 1.22 -7.93
C LEU A 68 -20.95 1.59 -7.84
N PHE A 69 -21.27 2.87 -7.67
CA PHE A 69 -22.65 3.35 -7.63
C PHE A 69 -23.36 3.21 -8.99
N LEU A 70 -22.70 3.57 -10.09
CA LEU A 70 -23.24 3.42 -11.44
C LEU A 70 -23.39 1.95 -11.84
N ASN A 71 -22.39 1.11 -11.58
CA ASN A 71 -22.46 -0.33 -11.81
C ASN A 71 -23.54 -1.01 -10.94
N SER A 72 -23.80 -0.50 -9.73
CA SER A 72 -24.88 -0.96 -8.86
C SER A 72 -26.26 -0.48 -9.31
N LEU A 73 -26.35 0.65 -10.01
CA LEU A 73 -27.61 1.14 -10.58
C LEU A 73 -27.94 0.41 -11.89
N GLU A 74 -26.94 0.09 -12.70
CA GLU A 74 -27.13 -0.70 -13.93
C GLU A 74 -27.57 -2.15 -13.64
N SER A 75 -27.14 -2.75 -12.52
CA SER A 75 -27.58 -4.09 -12.11
C SER A 75 -28.98 -4.16 -11.49
N LEU A 76 -29.55 -3.00 -11.11
CA LEU A 76 -30.94 -2.87 -10.64
C LEU A 76 -31.90 -2.45 -11.76
N ALA A 77 -31.36 -2.04 -12.92
CA ALA A 77 -32.13 -1.66 -14.10
C ALA A 77 -32.38 -2.84 -15.07
N PHE A 78 -31.98 -4.07 -14.69
CA PHE A 78 -32.27 -5.34 -15.36
C PHE A 78 -32.90 -6.32 -14.35
#